data_AF-A0A564ZM26-F1
#
_entry.id   AF-A0A564ZM26-F1
#
_cell.length_a   1.000
_cell.length_b   1.000
_cell.length_c   1.000
_cell.angle_alpha   90.00
_cell.angle_beta   90.00
_cell.angle_gamma   90.00
#
_symmetry.space_group_name_H-M   'P 1'
#
loop_
_entity.id
_entity.type
_entity.pdbx_description
1 polymer ?
#
loop_
_entity_poly.entity_id
_entity_poly.type
_entity_poly.pdbx_seq_one_letter_code
_entity_poly.pdbx_strand_id
1 'polypeptide(L)'
;MKWLADNGPTILVFVGAILGAAGVLWSSVQSAEKDREIARLNAEIQSQITGGDSFCYVRTTSVKPGGDPVIVVIHKGKFPLYDVQIRIWEPAQLKSFSYDELMRSSTILNLGNLSPGVVALQGPYKLNGRSEVALAAQITARNGSFQQTLLVKKVKGEWLSAVKVSKLVDESGKGPLLEEADNGFPRGTDGAIAWK
;
A
#
# COMPACT_ATOMS: atom_id res chain seq x y z
N MET A 1 -36.36 39.18 -53.46
CA MET A 1 -37.23 38.81 -52.31
C MET A 1 -37.95 37.48 -52.47
N LYS A 2 -38.40 37.05 -53.66
CA LYS A 2 -39.11 35.76 -53.87
C LYS A 2 -38.30 34.50 -53.50
N TRP A 3 -37.00 34.47 -53.79
CA TRP A 3 -36.12 33.34 -53.46
C TRP A 3 -36.00 33.02 -51.96
N LEU A 4 -36.00 34.06 -51.12
CA LEU A 4 -36.01 33.93 -49.66
C LEU A 4 -37.39 33.49 -49.13
N ALA A 5 -38.47 33.87 -49.82
CA ALA A 5 -39.82 33.40 -49.49
C ALA A 5 -40.01 31.91 -49.87
N ASP A 6 -39.44 31.48 -51.00
CA ASP A 6 -39.57 30.11 -51.51
C ASP A 6 -38.62 29.12 -50.80
N ASN A 7 -37.43 29.55 -50.35
CA ASN A 7 -36.42 28.68 -49.71
C ASN A 7 -36.23 28.94 -48.21
N GLY A 8 -36.84 29.98 -47.65
CA GLY A 8 -36.75 30.34 -46.23
C GLY A 8 -37.08 29.18 -45.28
N PRO A 9 -38.17 28.42 -45.50
CA PRO A 9 -38.51 27.27 -44.67
C PRO A 9 -37.43 26.17 -44.69
N THR A 10 -36.85 25.87 -45.87
CA THR A 10 -35.83 24.83 -46.01
C THR A 10 -34.52 25.22 -45.32
N ILE A 11 -34.10 26.48 -45.42
CA ILE A 11 -32.92 27.00 -44.72
C ILE A 11 -33.12 26.91 -43.21
N LEU A 12 -34.31 27.26 -42.71
CA LEU A 12 -34.64 27.18 -41.27
C LEU A 12 -34.53 25.73 -40.76
N VAL A 13 -35.07 24.76 -41.51
CA VAL A 13 -34.98 23.33 -41.17
C VAL A 13 -33.54 22.86 -41.13
N PHE A 14 -32.72 23.25 -42.11
CA PHE A 14 -31.31 22.86 -42.18
C PHE A 14 -30.50 23.43 -41.00
N VAL A 15 -30.68 24.71 -40.66
CA VAL A 15 -30.03 25.34 -39.50
C VAL A 15 -30.48 24.68 -38.20
N GLY A 16 -31.78 24.38 -38.04
CA GLY A 16 -32.29 23.65 -36.89
C GLY A 16 -31.69 22.26 -36.73
N ALA A 17 -31.51 21.53 -37.84
CA ALA A 17 -30.87 20.21 -37.83
C ALA A 17 -29.38 20.28 -37.42
N ILE A 18 -28.62 21.27 -37.90
CA ILE A 18 -27.22 21.47 -37.52
C ILE A 18 -27.11 21.80 -36.03
N LEU A 19 -27.93 22.74 -35.54
CA LEU A 19 -27.93 23.11 -34.12
C LEU A 19 -28.33 21.93 -33.23
N GLY A 20 -29.31 21.12 -33.67
CA GLY A 20 -29.69 19.88 -32.98
C GLY A 20 -28.54 18.88 -32.94
N ALA A 21 -27.87 18.62 -34.07
CA ALA A 21 -26.72 17.70 -34.13
C ALA A 21 -25.54 18.19 -33.27
N ALA A 22 -25.24 19.49 -33.31
CA ALA A 22 -24.21 20.10 -32.47
C ALA A 22 -24.57 19.99 -30.97
N GLY A 23 -25.84 20.21 -30.61
CA GLY A 23 -26.33 20.03 -29.25
C GLY A 23 -26.22 18.59 -28.76
N VAL A 24 -26.53 17.60 -29.61
CA VAL A 24 -26.36 16.18 -29.29
C VAL A 24 -24.89 15.85 -29.08
N LEU A 25 -23.99 16.28 -29.98
CA LEU A 25 -22.54 16.04 -29.84
C LEU A 25 -21.98 16.67 -28.55
N TRP A 26 -22.36 17.91 -28.26
CA TRP A 26 -21.96 18.58 -27.02
C TRP A 26 -22.48 17.83 -25.79
N SER A 27 -23.76 17.45 -25.79
CA SER A 27 -24.35 16.68 -24.70
C SER A 27 -23.65 15.34 -24.50
N SER A 28 -23.26 14.65 -25.58
CA SER A 28 -22.52 13.39 -25.50
C SER A 28 -21.14 13.56 -24.88
N VAL A 29 -20.43 14.65 -25.19
CA VAL A 29 -19.13 14.97 -24.57
C VAL A 29 -19.27 15.23 -23.08
N GLN A 30 -20.25 16.06 -22.66
CA GLN A 30 -20.50 16.32 -21.25
C GLN A 30 -20.92 15.06 -20.48
N SER A 31 -21.73 14.18 -21.09
CA SER A 31 -22.09 12.91 -20.48
C SER A 31 -20.86 12.02 -20.27
N ALA A 32 -19.96 11.94 -21.24
CA ALA A 32 -18.74 11.15 -21.11
C ALA A 32 -17.81 11.65 -19.98
N GLU A 33 -17.73 12.97 -19.77
CA GLU A 33 -16.97 13.53 -18.65
C GLU A 33 -17.60 13.18 -17.29
N LYS A 34 -18.93 13.29 -17.17
CA LYS A 34 -19.65 12.89 -15.95
C LYS A 34 -19.50 11.41 -15.66
N ASP A 35 -19.57 10.57 -16.68
CA ASP A 35 -19.41 9.12 -16.52
C ASP A 35 -18.00 8.76 -16.03
N ARG A 36 -16.97 9.44 -16.55
CA ARG A 36 -15.59 9.29 -16.05
C ARG A 36 -15.44 9.75 -14.61
N GLU A 37 -16.06 10.86 -14.24
CA GLU A 37 -16.01 11.38 -12.89
C GLU A 37 -16.74 10.45 -11.91
N ILE A 38 -17.92 9.93 -12.27
CA ILE A 38 -18.64 8.93 -11.49
C ILE A 38 -17.80 7.66 -11.33
N ALA A 39 -17.17 7.17 -12.41
CA ALA A 39 -16.29 6.01 -12.34
C ALA A 39 -15.11 6.25 -11.39
N ARG A 40 -14.51 7.44 -11.43
CA ARG A 40 -13.41 7.85 -10.54
C ARG A 40 -13.87 7.90 -9.08
N LEU A 41 -15.01 8.52 -8.81
CA LEU A 41 -15.59 8.60 -7.46
C LEU A 41 -15.97 7.22 -6.92
N ASN A 42 -16.52 6.35 -7.76
CA ASN A 42 -16.81 4.97 -7.39
C ASN A 42 -15.54 4.19 -7.05
N ALA A 43 -14.47 4.34 -7.85
CA ALA A 43 -13.18 3.72 -7.56
C ALA A 43 -12.56 4.26 -6.25
N GLU A 44 -12.70 5.56 -5.97
CA GLU A 44 -12.26 6.17 -4.72
C GLU A 44 -13.07 5.62 -3.53
N ILE A 45 -14.39 5.51 -3.63
CA ILE A 45 -15.26 4.92 -2.59
C ILE A 45 -14.88 3.46 -2.35
N GLN A 46 -14.68 2.67 -3.41
CA GLN A 46 -14.21 1.30 -3.29
C GLN A 46 -12.86 1.23 -2.58
N SER A 47 -11.94 2.13 -2.90
CA SER A 47 -10.62 2.21 -2.25
C SER A 47 -10.74 2.60 -0.77
N GLN A 48 -11.66 3.50 -0.41
CA GLN A 48 -11.93 3.85 0.99
C GLN A 48 -12.47 2.66 1.80
N ILE A 49 -13.24 1.76 1.18
CA ILE A 49 -13.84 0.60 1.87
C ILE A 49 -12.86 -0.59 1.93
N THR A 50 -12.08 -0.80 0.87
CA THR A 50 -11.17 -1.96 0.76
C THR A 50 -9.80 -1.68 1.34
N GLY A 51 -9.38 -0.41 1.38
CA GLY A 51 -8.02 0.04 1.67
C GLY A 51 -7.18 0.33 0.43
N GLY A 52 -7.74 0.20 -0.78
CA GLY A 52 -7.10 0.64 -2.03
C GLY A 52 -5.68 0.11 -2.20
N ASP A 53 -4.75 1.01 -2.52
CA ASP A 53 -3.32 0.74 -2.67
C ASP A 53 -2.50 0.89 -1.37
N SER A 54 -3.15 1.14 -0.23
CA SER A 54 -2.47 1.25 1.05
C SER A 54 -1.91 -0.08 1.53
N PHE A 55 -0.89 -0.02 2.36
CA PHE A 55 -0.35 -1.18 3.05
C PHE A 55 0.25 -0.73 4.37
N CYS A 56 0.53 -1.68 5.25
CA CYS A 56 1.31 -1.40 6.45
C CYS A 56 2.54 -2.29 6.49
N TYR A 57 3.48 -1.93 7.33
CA TYR A 57 4.70 -2.69 7.54
C TYR A 57 5.20 -2.53 8.97
N VAL A 58 5.93 -3.53 9.42
CA VAL A 58 6.56 -3.58 10.72
C VAL A 58 7.90 -2.83 10.66
N ARG A 59 8.24 -2.06 11.68
CA ARG A 59 9.58 -1.49 11.85
C ARG A 59 9.97 -1.59 13.31
N THR A 60 11.27 -1.41 13.59
CA THR A 60 11.76 -1.22 14.95
C THR A 60 12.10 0.23 15.21
N THR A 61 11.86 0.69 16.42
CA THR A 61 12.37 1.97 16.95
C THR A 61 13.03 1.75 18.31
N SER A 62 13.79 2.72 18.78
CA SER A 62 14.37 2.70 20.13
C SER A 62 13.65 3.73 21.01
N VAL A 63 13.05 3.29 22.12
CA VAL A 63 12.41 4.21 23.09
C VAL A 63 13.39 4.64 24.19
N LYS A 64 14.43 3.82 24.44
CA LYS A 64 15.51 4.12 25.39
C LYS A 64 16.86 3.70 24.81
N PRO A 65 17.91 4.50 24.96
CA PRO A 65 19.26 4.09 24.58
C PRO A 65 19.65 2.76 25.20
N GLY A 66 20.21 1.85 24.40
CA GLY A 66 20.69 0.55 24.87
C GLY A 66 19.62 -0.51 25.14
N GLY A 67 18.34 -0.14 25.24
CA GLY A 67 17.21 -1.05 25.47
C GLY A 67 16.90 -1.97 24.28
N ASP A 68 15.94 -2.87 24.47
CA ASP A 68 15.39 -3.69 23.37
C ASP A 68 14.69 -2.82 22.32
N PRO A 69 14.71 -3.20 21.03
CA PRO A 69 13.95 -2.49 20.02
C PRO A 69 12.46 -2.63 20.30
N VAL A 70 11.70 -1.58 20.00
CA VAL A 70 10.24 -1.56 20.08
C VAL A 70 9.67 -1.76 18.70
N ILE A 71 8.76 -2.72 18.58
CA ILE A 71 8.04 -2.97 17.34
C ILE A 71 6.96 -1.91 17.18
N VAL A 72 6.95 -1.30 15.99
CA VAL A 72 5.93 -0.39 15.53
C VAL A 72 5.38 -0.88 14.20
N VAL A 73 4.11 -0.61 13.95
CA VAL A 73 3.47 -0.88 12.66
C VAL A 73 3.11 0.45 12.04
N ILE A 74 3.58 0.68 10.83
CA ILE A 74 3.46 1.95 10.11
C ILE A 74 2.50 1.75 8.94
N HIS A 75 1.46 2.57 8.87
CA HIS A 75 0.60 2.68 7.71
C HIS A 75 1.28 3.49 6.59
N LYS A 76 1.13 3.05 5.34
CA LYS A 76 1.58 3.77 4.13
C LYS A 76 0.46 3.80 3.07
N GLY A 77 0.21 4.99 2.52
CA GLY A 77 -0.78 5.25 1.47
C GLY A 77 -1.92 6.16 1.93
N LYS A 78 -2.96 6.30 1.10
CA LYS A 78 -4.05 7.27 1.32
C LYS A 78 -5.27 6.69 2.04
N PHE A 79 -5.49 5.39 1.96
CA PHE A 79 -6.74 4.75 2.39
C PHE A 79 -6.57 4.00 3.71
N PRO A 80 -7.60 3.96 4.57
CA PRO A 80 -7.54 3.17 5.81
C PRO A 80 -7.38 1.68 5.51
N LEU A 81 -6.67 0.96 6.38
CA LEU A 81 -6.60 -0.49 6.32
C LEU A 81 -7.55 -1.09 7.35
N TYR A 82 -8.26 -2.14 6.96
CA TYR A 82 -9.24 -2.82 7.79
C TYR A 82 -8.83 -4.27 8.03
N ASP A 83 -9.20 -4.77 9.22
CA ASP A 83 -8.99 -6.14 9.65
C ASP A 83 -7.52 -6.58 9.52
N VAL A 84 -6.61 -5.68 9.85
CA VAL A 84 -5.16 -5.87 9.78
C VAL A 84 -4.72 -6.90 10.82
N GLN A 85 -4.16 -7.99 10.32
CA GLN A 85 -3.45 -9.00 11.10
C GLN A 85 -2.02 -9.12 10.58
N ILE A 86 -1.07 -9.23 11.52
CA ILE A 86 0.34 -9.40 11.20
C ILE A 86 0.86 -10.62 11.92
N ARG A 87 1.46 -11.54 11.18
CA ARG A 87 2.23 -12.65 11.72
C ARG A 87 3.72 -12.35 11.54
N ILE A 88 4.49 -12.40 12.62
CA ILE A 88 5.94 -12.15 12.62
C ILE A 88 6.65 -13.41 13.08
N TRP A 89 7.73 -13.81 12.41
CA TRP A 89 8.57 -14.93 12.82
C TRP A 89 10.03 -14.68 12.46
N GLU A 90 10.92 -15.47 13.05
CA GLU A 90 12.33 -15.53 12.69
C GLU A 90 12.58 -16.72 11.76
N PRO A 91 12.91 -16.50 10.47
CA PRO A 91 13.17 -17.61 9.55
C PRO A 91 14.25 -18.58 10.04
N ALA A 92 15.28 -18.06 10.72
CA ALA A 92 16.38 -18.85 11.26
C ALA A 92 15.97 -19.79 12.41
N GLN A 93 14.81 -19.58 13.05
CA GLN A 93 14.33 -20.44 14.12
C GLN A 93 13.45 -21.60 13.62
N LEU A 94 13.03 -21.56 12.36
CA LEU A 94 12.24 -22.63 11.76
C LEU A 94 13.17 -23.78 11.35
N LYS A 95 12.99 -24.95 11.98
CA LYS A 95 13.66 -26.20 11.60
C LYS A 95 13.02 -26.82 10.35
N SER A 96 11.73 -26.58 10.17
CA SER A 96 10.96 -26.98 9.00
C SER A 96 9.93 -25.90 8.65
N PHE A 97 9.55 -25.81 7.37
CA PHE A 97 8.43 -24.99 6.93
C PHE A 97 7.08 -25.71 7.14
N SER A 98 6.92 -26.42 8.26
CA SER A 98 5.63 -26.99 8.61
C SER A 98 4.69 -25.91 9.14
N TYR A 99 3.40 -26.03 8.81
CA TYR A 99 2.38 -25.10 9.28
C TYR A 99 2.35 -25.01 10.82
N ASP A 100 2.42 -26.16 11.49
CA ASP A 100 2.37 -26.21 12.97
C ASP A 100 3.57 -25.51 13.63
N GLU A 101 4.76 -25.66 13.07
CA GLU A 101 5.96 -24.99 13.59
C GLU A 101 5.89 -23.48 13.40
N LEU A 102 5.44 -23.02 12.21
CA LEU A 102 5.22 -21.61 11.95
C LEU A 102 4.18 -21.01 12.90
N MET A 103 3.08 -21.72 13.16
CA MET A 103 2.04 -21.27 14.08
C MET A 103 2.53 -21.14 15.52
N ARG A 104 3.46 -21.99 15.97
CA ARG A 104 4.03 -21.96 17.34
C ARG A 104 5.17 -20.95 17.52
N SER A 105 5.96 -20.72 16.48
CA SER A 105 7.15 -19.84 16.52
C SER A 105 6.85 -18.40 16.10
N SER A 106 5.62 -18.11 15.66
CA SER A 106 5.22 -16.78 15.24
C SER A 106 4.50 -16.00 16.34
N THR A 107 4.69 -14.68 16.33
CA THR A 107 3.89 -13.71 17.08
C THR A 107 2.80 -13.17 16.17
N ILE A 108 1.54 -13.20 16.63
CA ILE A 108 0.41 -12.64 15.90
C ILE A 108 -0.02 -11.32 16.56
N LEU A 109 -0.08 -10.27 15.75
CA LEU A 109 -0.59 -8.95 16.13
C LEU A 109 -1.94 -8.74 15.43
N ASN A 110 -2.99 -8.54 16.22
CA ASN A 110 -4.32 -8.21 15.72
C ASN A 110 -4.56 -6.72 15.92
N LEU A 111 -4.38 -5.93 14.85
CA LEU A 111 -4.45 -4.46 14.92
C LEU A 111 -5.85 -3.92 14.63
N GLY A 112 -6.70 -4.73 14.00
CA GLY A 112 -8.01 -4.28 13.55
C GLY A 112 -7.85 -3.23 12.47
N ASN A 113 -8.21 -1.98 12.75
CA ASN A 113 -8.22 -0.93 11.74
C ASN A 113 -7.07 0.05 11.93
N LEU A 114 -6.38 0.41 10.83
CA LEU A 114 -5.33 1.40 10.81
C LEU A 114 -5.74 2.57 9.91
N SER A 115 -5.88 3.75 10.52
CA SER A 115 -6.13 4.99 9.77
C SER A 115 -4.86 5.45 9.03
N PRO A 116 -5.00 6.24 7.96
CA PRO A 116 -3.86 6.77 7.22
C PRO A 116 -2.85 7.51 8.11
N GLY A 117 -1.56 7.19 7.95
CA GLY A 117 -0.46 7.83 8.68
C GLY A 117 -0.31 7.44 10.15
N VAL A 118 -1.14 6.53 10.66
CA VAL A 118 -1.01 6.04 12.05
C VAL A 118 0.21 5.14 12.19
N VAL A 119 0.90 5.30 13.33
CA VAL A 119 1.94 4.39 13.82
C VAL A 119 1.42 3.69 15.06
N ALA A 120 1.28 2.37 15.02
CA ALA A 120 0.79 1.56 16.14
C ALA A 120 1.96 0.91 16.89
N LEU A 121 2.14 1.28 18.16
CA LEU A 121 3.20 0.75 19.03
C LEU A 121 2.79 -0.60 19.63
N GLN A 122 3.60 -1.64 19.41
CA GLN A 122 3.30 -3.01 19.84
C GLN A 122 4.10 -3.44 21.09
N GLY A 123 5.18 -2.72 21.40
CA GLY A 123 6.01 -2.95 22.58
C GLY A 123 7.38 -3.54 22.25
N PRO A 124 8.20 -3.83 23.28
CA PRO A 124 9.57 -4.28 23.10
C PRO A 124 9.63 -5.70 22.52
N TYR A 125 10.54 -5.91 21.58
CA TYR A 125 10.87 -7.22 21.04
C TYR A 125 12.18 -7.73 21.65
N LYS A 126 12.09 -8.86 22.37
CA LYS A 126 13.20 -9.39 23.14
C LYS A 126 14.23 -10.05 22.23
N LEU A 127 15.40 -9.41 22.11
CA LEU A 127 16.51 -9.96 21.32
C LEU A 127 17.46 -10.84 22.12
N ASN A 128 17.30 -10.94 23.45
CA ASN A 128 18.05 -11.83 24.33
C ASN A 128 19.58 -11.68 24.17
N GLY A 129 20.07 -10.44 24.08
CA GLY A 129 21.50 -10.13 23.95
C GLY A 129 22.06 -10.20 22.53
N ARG A 130 21.26 -10.61 21.53
CA ARG A 130 21.66 -10.57 20.12
C ARG A 130 21.81 -9.12 19.66
N SER A 131 22.78 -8.86 18.78
CA SER A 131 23.00 -7.56 18.13
C SER A 131 22.34 -7.47 16.75
N GLU A 132 21.79 -8.55 16.23
CA GLU A 132 21.07 -8.59 14.96
C GLU A 132 19.98 -9.65 14.95
N VAL A 133 18.94 -9.41 14.17
CA VAL A 133 17.90 -10.39 13.85
C VAL A 133 17.33 -10.12 12.45
N ALA A 134 16.97 -11.20 11.75
CA ALA A 134 16.16 -11.16 10.55
C ALA A 134 14.76 -11.66 10.90
N LEU A 135 13.77 -10.82 10.65
CA LEU A 135 12.35 -11.10 10.85
C LEU A 135 11.66 -11.17 9.50
N ALA A 136 10.76 -12.12 9.37
CA ALA A 136 9.78 -12.15 8.31
C ALA A 136 8.40 -11.82 8.88
N ALA A 137 7.59 -11.11 8.09
CA ALA A 137 6.22 -10.86 8.45
C ALA A 137 5.27 -11.12 7.28
N GLN A 138 4.12 -11.70 7.59
CA GLN A 138 2.98 -11.82 6.70
C GLN A 138 1.88 -10.92 7.24
N ILE A 139 1.43 -10.01 6.39
CA ILE A 139 0.44 -8.99 6.73
C ILE A 139 -0.78 -9.26 5.87
N THR A 140 -1.95 -9.29 6.49
CA THR A 140 -3.23 -9.45 5.79
C THR A 140 -4.15 -8.32 6.16
N ALA A 141 -4.81 -7.73 5.16
CA ALA A 141 -5.87 -6.74 5.30
C ALA A 141 -6.92 -6.98 4.20
N ARG A 142 -8.04 -6.25 4.22
CA ARG A 142 -9.10 -6.41 3.21
C ARG A 142 -8.63 -6.20 1.76
N ASN A 143 -7.63 -5.37 1.52
CA ASN A 143 -7.08 -5.13 0.18
C ASN A 143 -5.99 -6.13 -0.25
N GLY A 144 -5.67 -7.11 0.60
CA GLY A 144 -4.83 -8.24 0.23
C GLY A 144 -3.78 -8.61 1.27
N SER A 145 -2.81 -9.40 0.80
CA SER A 145 -1.74 -9.95 1.62
C SER A 145 -0.38 -9.45 1.15
N PHE A 146 0.46 -9.11 2.11
CA PHE A 146 1.80 -8.60 1.92
C PHE A 146 2.79 -9.47 2.67
N GLN A 147 3.97 -9.61 2.10
CA GLN A 147 5.11 -10.23 2.76
C GLN A 147 6.16 -9.17 3.00
N GLN A 148 6.85 -9.30 4.13
CA GLN A 148 7.87 -8.35 4.53
C GLN A 148 9.10 -9.09 5.05
N THR A 149 10.27 -8.58 4.68
CA THR A 149 11.54 -8.87 5.35
C THR A 149 11.97 -7.64 6.15
N LEU A 150 12.31 -7.85 7.42
CA LEU A 150 12.80 -6.84 8.34
C LEU A 150 14.14 -7.28 8.92
N LEU A 151 15.20 -6.57 8.57
CA LEU A 151 16.51 -6.76 9.17
C LEU A 151 16.70 -5.71 10.26
N VAL A 152 17.11 -6.14 11.45
CA VAL A 152 17.35 -5.27 12.60
C VAL A 152 18.77 -5.48 13.07
N LYS A 153 19.54 -4.40 13.23
CA LYS A 153 20.94 -4.45 13.68
C LYS A 153 21.24 -3.34 14.69
N LYS A 154 22.02 -3.67 15.71
CA LYS A 154 22.55 -2.70 16.67
C LYS A 154 23.85 -2.12 16.13
N VAL A 155 23.85 -0.84 15.81
CA VAL A 155 25.02 -0.11 15.30
C VAL A 155 25.30 1.06 16.22
N LYS A 156 26.51 1.11 16.79
CA LYS A 156 26.93 2.18 17.74
C LYS A 156 25.95 2.40 18.90
N GLY A 157 25.27 1.35 19.36
CA GLY A 157 24.31 1.40 20.47
C GLY A 157 22.86 1.70 20.07
N GLU A 158 22.60 2.00 18.81
CA GLU A 158 21.27 2.28 18.26
C GLU A 158 20.74 1.10 17.44
N TRP A 159 19.44 0.85 17.49
CA TRP A 159 18.79 -0.13 16.63
C TRP A 159 18.42 0.51 15.30
N LEU A 160 19.04 0.01 14.24
CA LEU A 160 18.75 0.37 12.87
C LEU A 160 18.04 -0.78 12.17
N SER A 161 17.18 -0.44 11.23
CA SER A 161 16.35 -1.38 10.49
C SER A 161 16.42 -1.17 8.99
N ALA A 162 16.27 -2.27 8.26
CA ALA A 162 16.00 -2.29 6.83
C ALA A 162 14.70 -3.07 6.58
N VAL A 163 13.82 -2.50 5.77
CA VAL A 163 12.49 -3.04 5.48
C VAL A 163 12.34 -3.24 3.98
N LYS A 164 11.86 -4.43 3.60
CA LYS A 164 11.41 -4.75 2.26
C LYS A 164 10.00 -5.32 2.30
N VAL A 165 9.09 -4.76 1.51
CA VAL A 165 7.68 -5.19 1.45
C VAL A 165 7.31 -5.49 0.02
N SER A 166 6.61 -6.59 -0.20
CA SER A 166 6.02 -6.95 -1.48
C SER A 166 4.62 -7.51 -1.30
N LYS A 167 3.81 -7.50 -2.36
CA LYS A 167 2.56 -8.26 -2.38
C LYS A 167 2.88 -9.75 -2.35
N LEU A 168 2.09 -10.52 -1.62
CA LEU A 168 2.27 -11.98 -1.55
C LEU A 168 1.91 -12.65 -2.87
N VAL A 169 0.87 -12.15 -3.53
CA VAL A 169 0.47 -12.53 -4.88
C VAL A 169 0.75 -11.34 -5.78
N ASP A 170 1.93 -11.33 -6.41
CA ASP A 170 2.24 -10.38 -7.47
C ASP A 170 2.50 -11.12 -8.78
N GLU A 171 1.47 -11.19 -9.63
CA GLU A 171 1.56 -11.75 -10.98
C GLU A 171 2.26 -10.78 -11.95
N SER A 172 2.47 -9.52 -11.53
CA SER A 172 2.91 -8.42 -12.40
C SER A 172 4.43 -8.34 -12.57
N GLY A 173 5.20 -9.08 -11.75
CA GLY A 173 6.66 -8.96 -11.68
C GLY A 173 7.15 -7.55 -11.30
N LYS A 174 6.29 -6.73 -10.68
CA LYS A 174 6.67 -5.40 -10.24
C LYS A 174 7.55 -5.56 -9.00
N GLY A 175 8.58 -4.73 -8.87
CA GLY A 175 9.51 -4.78 -7.74
C GLY A 175 8.81 -4.59 -6.38
N PRO A 176 9.57 -4.58 -5.27
CA PRO A 176 8.97 -4.40 -3.94
C PRO A 176 8.15 -3.10 -3.87
N LEU A 177 7.05 -3.13 -3.12
CA LEU A 177 6.23 -1.95 -2.79
C LEU A 177 7.03 -0.95 -1.94
N LEU A 178 7.98 -1.47 -1.17
CA LEU A 178 8.84 -0.70 -0.29
C LEU A 178 10.21 -1.37 -0.19
N GLU A 179 11.28 -0.60 -0.35
CA GLU A 179 12.62 -1.00 0.06
C GLU A 179 13.33 0.22 0.67
N GLU A 180 13.47 0.24 2.00
CA GLU A 180 14.02 1.36 2.75
C GLU A 180 14.92 0.86 3.89
N ALA A 181 15.88 1.68 4.31
CA ALA A 181 16.68 1.41 5.51
C ALA A 181 17.00 2.70 6.25
N ASP A 182 17.18 2.58 7.56
CA ASP A 182 17.62 3.69 8.39
C ASP A 182 18.99 4.22 7.94
N ASN A 183 19.21 5.51 8.14
CA ASN A 183 20.51 6.12 7.88
C ASN A 183 21.58 5.43 8.73
N GLY A 184 22.67 5.01 8.08
CA GLY A 184 23.75 4.27 8.74
C GLY A 184 23.52 2.76 8.86
N PHE A 185 22.42 2.22 8.34
CA PHE A 185 22.24 0.77 8.26
C PHE A 185 23.37 0.14 7.41
N PRO A 186 24.01 -0.96 7.85
CA PRO A 186 25.11 -1.57 7.12
C PRO A 186 24.70 -2.06 5.73
N ARG A 187 25.47 -1.68 4.71
CA ARG A 187 25.28 -2.06 3.31
C ARG A 187 26.48 -2.85 2.80
N GLY A 188 26.27 -3.64 1.76
CA GLY A 188 27.33 -4.32 1.02
C GLY A 188 28.28 -3.33 0.32
N THR A 189 29.35 -3.86 -0.25
CA THR A 189 30.35 -3.06 -1.00
C THR A 189 29.78 -2.38 -2.23
N ASP A 190 28.68 -2.91 -2.76
CA ASP A 190 27.87 -2.37 -3.87
C ASP A 190 26.82 -1.34 -3.40
N GLY A 191 26.73 -1.07 -2.09
CA GLY A 191 25.71 -0.20 -1.50
C GLY A 191 24.34 -0.87 -1.32
N ALA A 192 24.18 -2.15 -1.72
CA ALA A 192 22.95 -2.89 -1.58
C ALA A 192 22.77 -3.42 -0.15
N ILE A 193 21.51 -3.66 0.24
CA ILE A 193 21.20 -4.32 1.51
C ILE A 193 21.29 -5.83 1.27
N ALA A 194 22.04 -6.53 2.11
CA ALA A 194 22.14 -7.97 2.06
C ALA A 194 20.87 -8.61 2.66
N TRP A 195 19.83 -8.74 1.84
CA TRP A 195 18.62 -9.49 2.15
C TRP A 195 18.97 -10.99 2.22
N LYS A 196 19.21 -11.51 3.43
CA LYS A 196 19.45 -12.92 3.71
C LYS A 196 18.32 -13.48 4.55
#